data_AF-A0A3B8HYJ8-F1
#
_entry.id   AF-A0A3B8HYJ8-F1
#
_cell.length_a   1.000
_cell.length_b   1.000
_cell.length_c   1.000
_cell.angle_alpha   90.00
_cell.angle_beta   90.00
_cell.angle_gamma   90.00
#
_symmetry.space_group_name_H-M   'P 1'
#
loop_
_entity.id
_entity.type
_entity.pdbx_description
1 polymer ?
#
loop_
_entity_poly.entity_id
_entity_poly.type
_entity_poly.pdbx_seq_one_letter_code
_entity_poly.pdbx_strand_id
1 'polypeptide(L)'
;FHINPTYETMASRFADGREVYFDTEYANATAWSEAMGQAVNTFENAPSDSVRNAAAMHMTEIYSGSDQVERWAADMLTVLHRLEAWNTDPNSPWYRSLQTNHVAMLGHSLGGAAAVEASLYTHQIQAAINLDGSQWGNVATHGLQVPTLFLSSDWLEGHMDVNRYIYSSPHSAPFYPITLSQTGHSIFSDIPLMIRIPQLNEAGILAPTAAYKTINELILAFLKKHVLKEKDNNLDSLLLSSPYLEHREVYQRD
;
A
#
# COMPACT_ATOMS: atom_id res chain seq x y z
N PHE A 1 9.39 -11.01 -5.33
CA PHE A 1 8.48 -11.35 -6.44
C PHE A 1 7.61 -10.12 -6.70
N HIS A 2 7.45 -9.71 -7.95
CA HIS A 2 6.53 -8.63 -8.34
C HIS A 2 5.28 -9.25 -8.96
N ILE A 3 4.09 -8.83 -8.52
CA ILE A 3 2.81 -9.34 -9.01
C ILE A 3 2.24 -8.30 -9.98
N ASN A 4 1.85 -8.74 -11.18
CA ASN A 4 1.27 -7.86 -12.19
C ASN A 4 -0.17 -8.33 -12.50
N PRO A 5 -1.20 -7.54 -12.16
CA PRO A 5 -2.60 -7.86 -12.45
C PRO A 5 -2.84 -7.78 -13.97
N THR A 6 -3.04 -8.94 -14.58
CA THR A 6 -2.93 -9.14 -16.02
C THR A 6 -3.89 -8.29 -16.87
N TYR A 7 -5.11 -8.04 -16.38
CA TYR A 7 -6.14 -7.30 -17.13
C TYR A 7 -6.10 -5.78 -16.87
N GLU A 8 -5.31 -5.34 -15.88
CA GLU A 8 -5.17 -3.95 -15.45
C GLU A 8 -3.82 -3.34 -15.82
N THR A 9 -2.96 -4.13 -16.47
CA THR A 9 -1.66 -3.70 -17.00
C THR A 9 -1.71 -3.64 -18.52
N MET A 10 -0.82 -2.85 -19.14
CA MET A 10 -0.82 -2.63 -20.59
C MET A 10 -0.74 -3.95 -21.37
N ALA A 11 0.13 -4.86 -20.92
CA ALA A 11 0.23 -6.21 -21.44
C ALA A 11 0.97 -7.13 -20.46
N SER A 12 0.56 -8.40 -20.40
CA SER A 12 1.28 -9.46 -19.71
C SER A 12 1.63 -10.58 -20.68
N ARG A 13 2.88 -11.04 -20.62
CA ARG A 13 3.36 -12.20 -21.38
C ARG A 13 3.65 -13.36 -20.43
N PHE A 14 3.04 -14.50 -20.69
CA PHE A 14 3.17 -15.72 -19.91
C PHE A 14 4.27 -16.63 -20.44
N ALA A 15 4.77 -17.54 -19.59
CA ALA A 15 5.84 -18.46 -19.93
C ALA A 15 5.50 -19.44 -21.08
N ASP A 16 4.21 -19.70 -21.30
CA ASP A 16 3.69 -20.49 -22.42
C ASP A 16 3.55 -19.69 -23.72
N GLY A 17 3.98 -18.43 -23.73
CA GLY A 17 3.93 -17.54 -24.88
C GLY A 17 2.60 -16.82 -25.05
N ARG A 18 1.58 -17.06 -24.21
CA ARG A 18 0.35 -16.28 -24.24
C ARG A 18 0.63 -14.82 -23.91
N GLU A 19 -0.03 -13.94 -24.64
CA GLU A 19 -0.06 -12.51 -24.36
C GLU A 19 -1.50 -12.13 -24.02
N VAL A 20 -1.67 -11.42 -22.92
CA VAL A 20 -2.97 -10.87 -22.51
C VAL A 20 -2.77 -9.37 -22.38
N TYR A 21 -3.64 -8.61 -23.03
CA TYR A 21 -3.57 -7.15 -23.08
C TYR A 21 -4.57 -6.54 -22.10
N PHE A 22 -4.40 -5.25 -21.86
CA PHE A 22 -5.35 -4.44 -21.09
C PHE A 22 -6.79 -4.65 -21.55
N ASP A 23 -7.69 -4.91 -20.59
CA ASP A 23 -9.10 -5.10 -20.86
C ASP A 23 -9.87 -3.80 -20.61
N THR A 24 -10.25 -3.12 -21.69
CA THR A 24 -10.97 -1.84 -21.62
C THR A 24 -12.41 -2.02 -21.12
N GLU A 25 -13.05 -3.15 -21.40
CA GLU A 25 -14.41 -3.41 -20.92
C GLU A 25 -14.38 -3.61 -19.40
N TYR A 26 -13.42 -4.40 -18.91
CA TYR A 26 -13.18 -4.56 -17.49
C TYR A 26 -12.89 -3.22 -16.80
N ALA A 27 -11.96 -2.43 -17.34
CA ALA A 27 -11.60 -1.14 -16.77
C ALA A 27 -12.78 -0.15 -16.69
N ASN A 28 -13.65 -0.14 -17.71
CA ASN A 28 -14.86 0.68 -17.72
C ASN A 28 -15.90 0.18 -16.70
N ALA A 29 -16.06 -1.13 -16.56
CA ALA A 29 -16.99 -1.72 -15.59
C ALA A 29 -16.57 -1.45 -14.14
N THR A 30 -15.27 -1.29 -13.88
CA THR A 30 -14.72 -0.95 -12.57
C THR A 30 -14.39 0.53 -12.41
N ALA A 31 -14.81 1.39 -13.35
CA ALA A 31 -14.48 2.81 -13.32
C ALA A 31 -15.23 3.56 -12.20
N TRP A 32 -14.81 4.81 -12.01
CA TRP A 32 -15.42 5.74 -11.08
C TRP A 32 -16.91 5.96 -11.39
N SER A 33 -17.79 5.44 -10.54
CA SER A 33 -19.24 5.52 -10.72
C SER A 33 -19.82 6.89 -10.36
N GLU A 34 -21.05 7.18 -10.81
CA GLU A 34 -21.77 8.40 -10.39
C GLU A 34 -21.95 8.45 -8.87
N ALA A 35 -22.30 7.32 -8.26
CA ALA A 35 -22.43 7.21 -6.80
C ALA A 35 -21.11 7.53 -6.08
N MET A 36 -19.97 7.05 -6.61
CA MET A 36 -18.66 7.40 -6.08
C MET A 36 -18.37 8.90 -6.20
N GLY A 37 -18.72 9.51 -7.33
CA GLY A 37 -18.62 10.97 -7.52
C GLY A 37 -19.45 11.77 -6.50
N GLN A 38 -20.66 11.32 -6.19
CA GLN A 38 -21.50 11.94 -5.18
C GLN A 38 -20.88 11.81 -3.78
N ALA A 39 -20.37 10.62 -3.42
CA ALA A 39 -19.72 10.39 -2.14
C ALA A 39 -18.47 11.27 -1.98
N VAL A 40 -17.65 11.42 -3.03
CA VAL A 40 -16.48 12.32 -3.01
C VAL A 40 -16.88 13.77 -2.86
N ASN A 41 -17.91 14.22 -3.58
CA ASN A 41 -18.42 15.57 -3.39
C ASN A 41 -18.92 15.80 -1.93
N THR A 42 -19.55 14.79 -1.31
CA THR A 42 -19.92 14.86 0.11
C THR A 42 -18.69 14.94 1.01
N PHE A 43 -17.64 14.18 0.74
CA PHE A 43 -16.39 14.19 1.51
C PHE A 43 -15.68 15.56 1.43
N GLU A 44 -15.50 16.10 0.21
CA GLU A 44 -14.77 17.34 -0.01
C GLU A 44 -15.49 18.55 0.61
N ASN A 45 -16.83 18.58 0.52
CA ASN A 45 -17.67 19.66 1.02
C ASN A 45 -18.24 19.42 2.43
N ALA A 46 -17.76 18.39 3.11
CA ALA A 46 -18.28 18.00 4.42
C ALA A 46 -18.06 19.10 5.48
N PRO A 47 -19.10 19.45 6.27
CA PRO A 47 -19.00 20.49 7.29
C PRO A 47 -18.27 20.06 8.56
N SER A 48 -17.95 18.77 8.72
CA SER A 48 -17.25 18.22 9.88
C SER A 48 -16.50 16.92 9.56
N ASP A 49 -15.54 16.56 10.41
CA ASP A 49 -14.78 15.30 10.29
C ASP A 49 -15.67 14.06 10.45
N SER A 50 -16.75 14.14 11.23
CA SER A 50 -17.72 13.04 11.34
C SER A 50 -18.42 12.76 10.00
N VAL A 51 -18.80 13.81 9.26
CA VAL A 51 -19.40 13.67 7.92
C VAL A 51 -18.36 13.17 6.91
N ARG A 52 -17.11 13.65 6.98
CA ARG A 52 -16.00 13.12 6.15
C ARG A 52 -15.75 11.65 6.40
N ASN A 53 -15.73 11.23 7.67
CA ASN A 53 -15.56 9.84 8.05
C ASN A 53 -16.69 8.97 7.48
N ALA A 54 -17.95 9.38 7.65
CA ALA A 54 -19.10 8.65 7.10
C ALA A 54 -19.02 8.53 5.56
N ALA A 55 -18.65 9.60 4.87
CA ALA A 55 -18.47 9.58 3.42
C ALA A 55 -17.32 8.66 3.00
N ALA A 56 -16.17 8.70 3.68
CA ALA A 56 -15.04 7.81 3.41
C ALA A 56 -15.40 6.33 3.64
N MET A 57 -16.13 6.01 4.72
CA MET A 57 -16.62 4.64 4.94
C MET A 57 -17.57 4.22 3.82
N HIS A 58 -18.52 5.08 3.45
CA HIS A 58 -19.46 4.78 2.38
C HIS A 58 -18.74 4.54 1.04
N MET A 59 -17.69 5.30 0.72
CA MET A 59 -16.86 5.05 -0.45
C MET A 59 -16.28 3.63 -0.45
N THR A 60 -15.83 3.11 0.71
CA THR A 60 -15.31 1.74 0.77
C THR A 60 -16.35 0.67 0.43
N GLU A 61 -17.64 0.94 0.66
CA GLU A 61 -18.74 0.02 0.38
C GLU A 61 -19.14 0.02 -1.11
N ILE A 62 -19.00 1.17 -1.79
CA ILE A 62 -19.53 1.35 -3.16
C ILE A 62 -18.44 1.41 -4.24
N TYR A 63 -17.17 1.56 -3.84
CA TYR A 63 -16.07 1.68 -4.77
C TYR A 63 -15.53 0.30 -5.16
N SER A 64 -15.49 0.04 -6.47
CA SER A 64 -14.86 -1.14 -7.08
C SER A 64 -13.38 -1.32 -6.70
N GLY A 65 -12.71 -0.26 -6.21
CA GLY A 65 -11.35 -0.37 -5.66
C GLY A 65 -11.25 -1.31 -4.47
N SER A 66 -12.31 -1.47 -3.67
CA SER A 66 -12.35 -2.47 -2.60
C SER A 66 -12.25 -3.89 -3.17
N ASP A 67 -13.05 -4.21 -4.20
CA ASP A 67 -12.98 -5.52 -4.88
C ASP A 67 -11.62 -5.77 -5.53
N GLN A 68 -11.00 -4.73 -6.11
CA GLN A 68 -9.66 -4.82 -6.70
C GLN A 68 -8.60 -5.11 -5.63
N VAL A 69 -8.63 -4.40 -4.50
CA VAL A 69 -7.71 -4.58 -3.38
C VAL A 69 -7.83 -5.97 -2.77
N GLU A 70 -9.05 -6.50 -2.59
CA GLU A 70 -9.29 -7.87 -2.12
C GLU A 70 -8.76 -8.93 -3.10
N ARG A 71 -8.98 -8.74 -4.41
CA ARG A 71 -8.46 -9.67 -5.43
C ARG A 71 -6.93 -9.66 -5.48
N TRP A 72 -6.30 -8.50 -5.45
CA TRP A 72 -4.83 -8.40 -5.43
C TRP A 72 -4.25 -9.00 -4.14
N ALA A 73 -4.96 -8.85 -3.01
CA ALA A 73 -4.60 -9.53 -1.77
C ALA A 73 -4.66 -11.06 -1.92
N ALA A 74 -5.70 -11.61 -2.57
CA ALA A 74 -5.80 -13.04 -2.85
C ALA A 74 -4.66 -13.54 -3.77
N ASP A 75 -4.25 -12.74 -4.76
CA ASP A 75 -3.09 -13.04 -5.61
C ASP A 75 -1.78 -13.05 -4.81
N MET A 76 -1.58 -12.09 -3.90
CA MET A 76 -0.43 -12.05 -2.98
C MET A 76 -0.36 -13.31 -2.11
N LEU A 77 -1.49 -13.76 -1.57
CA LEU A 77 -1.58 -14.99 -0.77
C LEU A 77 -1.29 -16.24 -1.61
N THR A 78 -1.75 -16.26 -2.86
CA THR A 78 -1.43 -17.35 -3.80
C THR A 78 0.07 -17.45 -4.03
N VAL A 79 0.76 -16.31 -4.22
CA VAL A 79 2.23 -16.28 -4.35
C VAL A 79 2.91 -16.75 -3.06
N LEU A 80 2.45 -16.30 -1.89
CA LEU A 80 2.98 -16.74 -0.60
C LEU A 80 2.89 -18.27 -0.46
N HIS A 81 1.71 -18.85 -0.66
CA HIS A 81 1.52 -20.30 -0.57
C HIS A 81 2.39 -21.06 -1.59
N ARG A 82 2.61 -20.49 -2.78
CA ARG A 82 3.49 -21.09 -3.78
C ARG A 82 4.95 -21.08 -3.34
N LEU A 83 5.40 -20.01 -2.71
CA LEU A 83 6.75 -19.92 -2.13
C LEU A 83 6.94 -20.94 -1.00
N GLU A 84 5.94 -21.14 -0.16
CA GLU A 84 5.98 -22.17 0.89
C GLU A 84 6.09 -23.59 0.30
N ALA A 85 5.27 -23.90 -0.70
CA ALA A 85 5.34 -25.17 -1.41
C ALA A 85 6.73 -25.39 -2.03
N TRP A 86 7.26 -24.37 -2.72
CA TRP A 86 8.61 -24.41 -3.29
C TRP A 86 9.73 -24.49 -2.26
N ASN A 87 9.52 -23.99 -1.04
CA ASN A 87 10.49 -24.09 0.04
C ASN A 87 10.57 -25.52 0.61
N THR A 88 9.55 -26.35 0.39
CA THR A 88 9.47 -27.73 0.88
C THR A 88 9.73 -28.81 -0.18
N ASP A 89 9.70 -28.45 -1.47
CA ASP A 89 9.97 -29.36 -2.59
C ASP A 89 11.49 -29.52 -2.85
N PRO A 90 12.08 -30.73 -2.71
CA PRO A 90 13.50 -30.97 -2.99
C PRO A 90 13.94 -30.68 -4.44
N ASN A 91 12.99 -30.63 -5.39
CA ASN A 91 13.29 -30.31 -6.79
C ASN A 91 13.21 -28.81 -7.10
N SER A 92 12.76 -28.01 -6.14
CA SER A 92 12.63 -26.56 -6.30
C SER A 92 13.97 -25.86 -6.07
N PRO A 93 14.30 -24.81 -6.85
CA PRO A 93 15.48 -23.97 -6.58
C PRO A 93 15.39 -23.21 -5.24
N TRP A 94 14.22 -23.17 -4.62
CA TRP A 94 13.98 -22.51 -3.34
C TRP A 94 13.96 -23.47 -2.16
N TYR A 95 14.27 -24.76 -2.36
CA TYR A 95 14.23 -25.76 -1.29
C TYR A 95 15.04 -25.30 -0.07
N ARG A 96 14.38 -25.18 1.08
CA ARG A 96 14.94 -24.71 2.36
C ARG A 96 15.71 -23.38 2.29
N SER A 97 15.40 -22.54 1.31
CA SER A 97 16.11 -21.29 1.07
C SER A 97 15.33 -20.05 1.54
N LEU A 98 14.08 -20.23 1.99
CA LEU A 98 13.20 -19.14 2.42
C LEU A 98 12.82 -19.28 3.90
N GLN A 99 12.83 -18.15 4.61
CA GLN A 99 12.28 -18.04 5.97
C GLN A 99 10.78 -17.71 5.89
N THR A 100 9.95 -18.69 5.55
CA THR A 100 8.50 -18.49 5.34
C THR A 100 7.72 -18.18 6.62
N ASN A 101 8.39 -18.17 7.78
CA ASN A 101 7.86 -17.72 9.06
C ASN A 101 8.21 -16.25 9.39
N HIS A 102 8.88 -15.54 8.48
CA HIS A 102 9.26 -14.13 8.60
C HIS A 102 8.80 -13.38 7.35
N VAL A 103 7.51 -13.07 7.27
CA VAL A 103 6.88 -12.52 6.05
C VAL A 103 6.32 -11.13 6.34
N ALA A 104 6.65 -10.18 5.46
CA ALA A 104 5.92 -8.93 5.32
C ALA A 104 5.33 -8.83 3.92
N MET A 105 4.21 -8.10 3.80
CA MET A 105 3.69 -7.66 2.53
C MET A 105 3.93 -6.16 2.36
N LEU A 106 4.32 -5.75 1.16
CA LEU A 106 4.47 -4.35 0.82
C LEU A 106 4.04 -4.09 -0.62
N GLY A 107 3.59 -2.88 -0.89
CA GLY A 107 3.31 -2.44 -2.25
C GLY A 107 3.15 -0.93 -2.35
N HIS A 108 3.13 -0.47 -3.59
CA HIS A 108 2.92 0.93 -3.95
C HIS A 108 1.51 1.13 -4.50
N SER A 109 0.89 2.27 -4.19
CA SER A 109 -0.44 2.65 -4.66
C SER A 109 -1.48 1.57 -4.28
N LEU A 110 -2.34 1.12 -5.20
CA LEU A 110 -3.27 0.00 -4.96
C LEU A 110 -2.58 -1.26 -4.41
N GLY A 111 -1.33 -1.52 -4.79
CA GLY A 111 -0.56 -2.65 -4.26
C GLY A 111 -0.24 -2.50 -2.76
N GLY A 112 -0.11 -1.27 -2.28
CA GLY A 112 0.06 -0.99 -0.85
C GLY A 112 -1.22 -1.25 -0.06
N ALA A 113 -2.37 -0.83 -0.60
CA ALA A 113 -3.68 -1.15 -0.01
C ALA A 113 -3.93 -2.68 0.03
N ALA A 114 -3.60 -3.38 -1.07
CA ALA A 114 -3.67 -4.84 -1.16
C ALA A 114 -2.72 -5.56 -0.18
N ALA A 115 -1.52 -5.00 0.07
CA ALA A 115 -0.59 -5.56 1.03
C ALA A 115 -1.13 -5.51 2.47
N VAL A 116 -1.79 -4.41 2.84
CA VAL A 116 -2.47 -4.29 4.14
C VAL A 116 -3.69 -5.20 4.21
N GLU A 117 -4.51 -5.23 3.16
CA GLU A 117 -5.67 -6.11 3.06
C GLU A 117 -5.28 -7.59 3.19
N ALA A 118 -4.23 -8.04 2.50
CA ALA A 118 -3.72 -9.41 2.57
C ALA A 118 -3.37 -9.85 4.00
N SER A 119 -2.89 -8.92 4.84
CA SER A 119 -2.52 -9.20 6.22
C SER A 119 -3.70 -9.59 7.11
N LEU A 120 -4.94 -9.28 6.70
CA LEU A 120 -6.15 -9.63 7.44
C LEU A 120 -6.51 -11.13 7.30
N TYR A 121 -5.98 -11.81 6.28
CA TYR A 121 -6.41 -13.17 5.92
C TYR A 121 -5.46 -14.27 6.39
N THR A 122 -4.27 -13.93 6.89
CA THR A 122 -3.32 -14.94 7.37
C THR A 122 -2.37 -14.38 8.43
N HIS A 123 -2.17 -15.15 9.50
CA HIS A 123 -1.20 -14.83 10.56
C HIS A 123 0.27 -15.01 10.13
N GLN A 124 0.52 -15.57 8.94
CA GLN A 124 1.88 -15.69 8.43
C GLN A 124 2.49 -14.32 8.12
N ILE A 125 1.67 -13.37 7.68
CA ILE A 125 2.10 -11.99 7.43
C ILE A 125 2.24 -11.29 8.78
N GLN A 126 3.46 -10.92 9.13
CA GLN A 126 3.83 -10.33 10.42
C GLN A 126 3.81 -8.81 10.40
N ALA A 127 3.85 -8.20 9.22
CA ALA A 127 3.78 -6.76 9.05
C ALA A 127 3.32 -6.40 7.62
N ALA A 128 2.71 -5.23 7.46
CA ALA A 128 2.28 -4.70 6.17
C ALA A 128 2.84 -3.29 5.93
N ILE A 129 3.12 -2.96 4.67
CA ILE A 129 3.61 -1.63 4.27
C ILE A 129 2.81 -1.14 3.07
N ASN A 130 2.12 -0.01 3.25
CA ASN A 130 1.43 0.70 2.19
C ASN A 130 2.26 1.94 1.80
N LEU A 131 2.85 1.92 0.59
CA LEU A 131 3.56 3.06 0.02
C LEU A 131 2.56 3.87 -0.82
N ASP A 132 2.04 4.93 -0.21
CA ASP A 132 1.22 5.97 -0.82
C ASP A 132 -0.07 5.52 -1.53
N GLY A 133 -0.61 4.35 -1.15
CA GLY A 133 -1.91 3.88 -1.62
C GLY A 133 -3.06 4.41 -0.78
N SER A 134 -4.11 4.90 -1.44
CA SER A 134 -5.42 5.01 -0.80
C SER A 134 -5.89 3.62 -0.37
N GLN A 135 -6.19 3.45 0.91
CA GLN A 135 -6.65 2.21 1.50
C GLN A 135 -8.11 1.98 1.11
N TRP A 136 -8.45 0.73 0.85
CA TRP A 136 -9.80 0.25 0.58
C TRP A 136 -10.01 -1.12 1.23
N GLY A 137 -11.19 -1.71 1.07
CA GLY A 137 -11.49 -3.05 1.55
C GLY A 137 -11.71 -3.14 3.06
N ASN A 138 -11.48 -4.34 3.59
CA ASN A 138 -11.93 -4.76 4.91
C ASN A 138 -11.17 -4.11 6.07
N VAL A 139 -10.05 -3.43 5.80
CA VAL A 139 -9.34 -2.59 6.78
C VAL A 139 -10.27 -1.53 7.39
N ALA A 140 -11.21 -0.98 6.60
CA ALA A 140 -12.18 -0.01 7.08
C ALA A 140 -13.09 -0.55 8.18
N THR A 141 -13.29 -1.86 8.26
CA THR A 141 -14.14 -2.52 9.27
C THR A 141 -13.30 -3.17 10.37
N HIS A 142 -12.25 -3.89 10.00
CA HIS A 142 -11.48 -4.75 10.91
C HIS A 142 -10.29 -4.03 11.56
N GLY A 143 -9.90 -2.87 11.04
CA GLY A 143 -8.69 -2.17 11.43
C GLY A 143 -7.42 -2.98 11.17
N LEU A 144 -6.32 -2.55 11.78
CA LEU A 144 -5.00 -3.13 11.55
C LEU A 144 -4.68 -4.21 12.58
N GLN A 145 -4.42 -5.43 12.09
CA GLN A 145 -4.16 -6.60 12.93
C GLN A 145 -2.67 -6.92 13.11
N VAL A 146 -1.83 -6.38 12.23
CA VAL A 146 -0.35 -6.50 12.27
C VAL A 146 0.28 -5.12 12.25
N PRO A 147 1.53 -4.97 12.76
CA PRO A 147 2.29 -3.74 12.59
C PRO A 147 2.22 -3.25 11.14
N THR A 148 1.81 -2.00 10.96
CA THR A 148 1.59 -1.44 9.62
C THR A 148 2.29 -0.10 9.47
N LEU A 149 3.07 0.05 8.40
CA LEU A 149 3.63 1.33 7.95
C LEU A 149 2.80 1.84 6.79
N PHE A 150 2.21 3.02 6.93
CA PHE A 150 1.68 3.78 5.82
C PHE A 150 2.63 4.94 5.55
N LEU A 151 3.26 4.95 4.38
CA LEU A 151 4.19 6.00 3.96
C LEU A 151 3.62 6.73 2.74
N SER A 152 3.07 7.92 2.95
CA SER A 152 2.52 8.74 1.86
C SER A 152 3.53 9.71 1.27
N SER A 153 3.28 10.14 0.03
CA SER A 153 3.91 11.32 -0.55
C SER A 153 3.35 12.60 0.07
N ASP A 154 4.01 13.72 -0.21
CA ASP A 154 3.67 15.06 0.27
C ASP A 154 2.61 15.69 -0.64
N TRP A 155 1.40 15.13 -0.58
CA TRP A 155 0.28 15.56 -1.39
C TRP A 155 -0.07 17.03 -1.12
N LEU A 156 -0.35 17.77 -2.21
CA LEU A 156 -0.77 19.17 -2.13
C LEU A 156 -2.09 19.33 -1.35
N GLU A 157 -2.26 20.50 -0.76
CA GLU A 157 -3.51 20.88 -0.08
C GLU A 157 -4.71 20.70 -1.03
N GLY A 158 -5.77 20.06 -0.52
CA GLY A 158 -6.97 19.73 -1.29
C GLY A 158 -6.96 18.33 -1.92
N HIS A 159 -5.82 17.61 -1.92
CA HIS A 159 -5.83 16.19 -2.27
C HIS A 159 -6.72 15.40 -1.30
N MET A 160 -7.60 14.56 -1.84
CA MET A 160 -8.50 13.74 -1.04
C MET A 160 -7.71 12.75 -0.17
N ASP A 161 -7.94 12.80 1.15
CA ASP A 161 -7.29 11.91 2.12
C ASP A 161 -8.30 10.97 2.79
N VAL A 162 -8.68 9.92 2.08
CA VAL A 162 -9.52 8.86 2.65
C VAL A 162 -8.81 8.07 3.75
N ASN A 163 -7.46 8.00 3.72
CA ASN A 163 -6.67 7.20 4.64
C ASN A 163 -6.74 7.72 6.07
N ARG A 164 -6.81 9.04 6.26
CA ARG A 164 -7.07 9.68 7.56
C ARG A 164 -8.30 9.10 8.25
N TYR A 165 -9.31 8.67 7.49
CA TYR A 165 -10.56 8.13 8.02
C TYR A 165 -10.63 6.60 7.97
N ILE A 166 -10.14 5.96 6.91
CA ILE A 166 -10.16 4.49 6.78
C ILE A 166 -9.31 3.83 7.86
N TYR A 167 -8.13 4.39 8.16
CA TYR A 167 -7.31 3.93 9.28
C TYR A 167 -7.79 4.41 10.65
N SER A 168 -8.95 5.07 10.78
CA SER A 168 -9.51 5.41 12.11
C SER A 168 -10.20 4.24 12.82
N SER A 169 -10.41 3.12 12.12
CA SER A 169 -10.97 1.92 12.72
C SER A 169 -10.02 1.31 13.76
N PRO A 170 -10.51 0.81 14.91
CA PRO A 170 -9.67 0.32 16.00
C PRO A 170 -8.60 -0.67 15.54
N HIS A 171 -7.35 -0.46 15.96
CA HIS A 171 -6.23 -1.34 15.63
C HIS A 171 -5.86 -2.23 16.82
N SER A 172 -5.44 -3.47 16.56
CA SER A 172 -4.83 -4.35 17.56
C SER A 172 -3.31 -4.37 17.50
N ALA A 173 -2.71 -3.63 16.57
CA ALA A 173 -1.28 -3.58 16.34
C ALA A 173 -0.76 -2.15 16.10
N PRO A 174 0.56 -1.91 16.25
CA PRO A 174 1.15 -0.60 16.01
C PRO A 174 0.93 -0.07 14.59
N PHE A 175 0.55 1.20 14.47
CA PHE A 175 0.39 1.89 13.20
C PHE A 175 1.36 3.06 13.10
N TYR A 176 2.01 3.19 11.94
CA TYR A 176 2.95 4.26 11.63
C TYR A 176 2.45 5.04 10.41
N PRO A 177 1.61 6.07 10.60
CA PRO A 177 1.17 6.96 9.54
C PRO A 177 2.23 8.06 9.31
N ILE A 178 3.02 7.92 8.25
CA ILE A 178 4.18 8.77 7.96
C ILE A 178 4.02 9.42 6.58
N THR A 179 4.40 10.69 6.46
CA THR A 179 4.55 11.40 5.18
C THR A 179 6.04 11.54 4.86
N LEU A 180 6.41 11.31 3.61
CA LEU A 180 7.72 11.64 3.06
C LEU A 180 7.65 13.03 2.39
N SER A 181 8.15 14.05 3.08
CA SER A 181 8.05 15.44 2.64
C SER A 181 8.70 15.67 1.29
N GLN A 182 8.20 16.65 0.52
CA GLN A 182 8.75 17.08 -0.76
C GLN A 182 8.72 16.01 -1.88
N THR A 183 7.88 15.00 -1.75
CA THR A 183 7.76 13.92 -2.75
C THR A 183 6.37 13.85 -3.35
N GLY A 184 6.28 13.27 -4.55
CA GLY A 184 5.02 12.93 -5.22
C GLY A 184 4.88 11.42 -5.39
N HIS A 185 3.71 10.99 -5.88
CA HIS A 185 3.29 9.59 -5.90
C HIS A 185 4.31 8.63 -6.52
N SER A 186 4.92 9.01 -7.64
CA SER A 186 5.77 8.09 -8.38
C SER A 186 7.11 7.78 -7.69
N ILE A 187 7.46 8.51 -6.62
CA ILE A 187 8.75 8.36 -5.92
C ILE A 187 8.94 6.96 -5.32
N PHE A 188 7.87 6.19 -5.16
CA PHE A 188 7.91 4.83 -4.63
C PHE A 188 8.05 3.77 -5.74
N SER A 189 8.38 4.18 -6.96
CA SER A 189 8.55 3.32 -8.15
C SER A 189 9.83 3.68 -8.92
N ASP A 190 10.17 2.93 -9.97
CA ASP A 190 11.32 3.23 -10.83
C ASP A 190 11.07 4.34 -11.87
N ILE A 191 9.85 4.90 -11.95
CA ILE A 191 9.47 5.97 -12.90
C ILE A 191 10.48 7.14 -12.90
N PRO A 192 10.92 7.70 -11.75
CA PRO A 192 11.86 8.81 -11.73
C PRO A 192 13.26 8.47 -12.26
N LEU A 193 13.62 7.18 -12.33
CA LEU A 193 14.89 6.71 -12.89
C LEU A 193 14.81 6.54 -14.41
N MET A 194 13.63 6.19 -14.92
CA MET A 194 13.32 6.02 -16.34
C MET A 194 13.02 7.35 -17.02
N ILE A 195 12.17 8.18 -16.41
CA ILE A 195 11.78 9.51 -16.88
C ILE A 195 12.54 10.55 -16.05
N ARG A 196 13.72 10.94 -16.54
CA ARG A 196 14.63 11.88 -15.85
C ARG A 196 14.30 13.34 -16.11
N ILE A 197 13.03 13.63 -16.40
CA ILE A 197 12.50 14.98 -16.58
C ILE A 197 11.57 15.22 -15.38
N PRO A 198 12.01 15.95 -14.34
CA PRO A 198 11.26 16.09 -13.08
C PRO A 198 9.80 16.55 -13.25
N GLN A 199 9.54 17.39 -14.26
CA GLN A 199 8.20 17.91 -14.55
C GLN A 199 7.25 16.85 -15.13
N LEU A 200 7.76 15.71 -15.60
CA LEU A 200 6.98 14.66 -16.26
C LEU A 200 6.93 13.36 -15.46
N ASN A 201 7.67 13.28 -14.35
CA ASN A 201 7.82 12.03 -13.63
C ASN A 201 7.00 11.95 -12.34
N GLU A 202 6.38 13.05 -11.87
CA GLU A 202 5.52 13.09 -10.67
C GLU A 202 6.22 12.69 -9.36
N ALA A 203 7.56 12.78 -9.32
CA ALA A 203 8.36 12.32 -8.18
C ALA A 203 8.40 13.32 -7.01
N GLY A 204 7.94 14.55 -7.23
CA GLY A 204 8.13 15.69 -6.32
C GLY A 204 9.47 16.41 -6.55
N ILE A 205 9.90 17.17 -5.54
CA ILE A 205 11.08 18.04 -5.64
C ILE A 205 12.31 17.47 -4.92
N LEU A 206 12.12 16.55 -3.98
CA LEU A 206 13.22 15.85 -3.32
C LEU A 206 13.99 15.02 -4.36
N ALA A 207 15.31 15.10 -4.32
CA ALA A 207 16.15 14.33 -5.24
C ALA A 207 15.87 12.82 -5.10
N PRO A 208 15.61 12.07 -6.19
CA PRO A 208 15.24 10.66 -6.11
C PRO A 208 16.21 9.80 -5.31
N THR A 209 17.52 10.05 -5.40
CA THR A 209 18.53 9.35 -4.61
C THR A 209 18.34 9.53 -3.10
N ALA A 210 17.98 10.74 -2.66
CA ALA A 210 17.74 11.02 -1.24
C ALA A 210 16.43 10.36 -0.79
N ALA A 211 15.36 10.47 -1.58
CA ALA A 211 14.09 9.85 -1.30
C ALA A 211 14.21 8.32 -1.19
N TYR A 212 14.82 7.64 -2.17
CA TYR A 212 15.03 6.19 -2.12
C TYR A 212 15.87 5.76 -0.93
N LYS A 213 16.89 6.54 -0.56
CA LYS A 213 17.68 6.26 0.64
C LYS A 213 16.78 6.28 1.87
N THR A 214 15.99 7.34 2.06
CA THR A 214 15.08 7.49 3.20
C THR A 214 14.01 6.40 3.23
N ILE A 215 13.37 6.09 2.09
CA ILE A 215 12.37 5.02 1.95
C ILE A 215 12.98 3.67 2.35
N ASN A 216 14.15 3.33 1.80
CA ASN A 216 14.80 2.04 2.06
C ASN A 216 15.27 1.92 3.52
N GLU A 217 15.82 2.99 4.10
CA GLU A 217 16.20 3.01 5.53
C GLU A 217 14.99 2.82 6.43
N LEU A 218 13.86 3.47 6.12
CA LEU A 218 12.63 3.35 6.88
C LEU A 218 12.00 1.96 6.78
N ILE A 219 11.86 1.42 5.56
CA ILE A 219 11.36 0.07 5.34
C ILE A 219 12.24 -0.95 6.05
N LEU A 220 13.56 -0.85 5.93
CA LEU A 220 14.49 -1.78 6.57
C LEU A 220 14.38 -1.71 8.10
N ALA A 221 14.34 -0.51 8.67
CA ALA A 221 14.17 -0.32 10.12
C ALA A 221 12.85 -0.93 10.62
N PHE A 222 11.76 -0.72 9.86
CA PHE A 222 10.45 -1.28 10.17
C PHE A 222 10.44 -2.81 10.12
N LEU A 223 10.99 -3.42 9.06
CA LEU A 223 11.09 -4.88 8.92
C LEU A 223 11.99 -5.50 9.99
N LYS A 224 13.11 -4.85 10.32
CA LYS A 224 13.99 -5.27 11.42
C LYS A 224 13.24 -5.33 12.75
N LYS A 225 12.42 -4.31 13.04
CA LYS A 225 11.66 -4.24 14.29
C LYS A 225 10.54 -5.30 14.36
N HIS A 226 9.72 -5.38 13.31
CA HIS A 226 8.45 -6.11 13.39
C HIS A 226 8.47 -7.51 12.80
N VAL A 227 9.35 -7.79 11.84
CA VAL A 227 9.51 -9.11 11.23
C VAL A 227 10.71 -9.83 11.83
N LEU A 228 11.89 -9.24 11.74
CA LEU A 228 13.13 -9.89 12.23
C LEU A 228 13.31 -9.79 13.76
N LYS A 229 12.54 -8.92 14.42
CA LYS A 229 12.56 -8.70 15.88
C LYS A 229 13.95 -8.33 16.41
N GLU A 230 14.71 -7.59 15.62
CA GLU A 230 16.03 -7.08 15.97
C GLU A 230 15.92 -5.93 16.99
N LYS A 231 16.80 -5.97 18.01
CA LYS A 231 16.88 -4.88 19.00
C LYS A 231 17.47 -3.60 18.42
N ASP A 232 18.42 -3.72 17.49
CA ASP A 232 19.09 -2.61 16.81
C ASP A 232 18.40 -2.27 15.47
N ASN A 233 17.10 -1.94 15.55
CA ASN A 233 16.28 -1.66 14.37
C ASN A 233 16.32 -0.19 13.93
N ASN A 234 16.65 0.74 14.85
CA ASN A 234 16.74 2.18 14.59
C ASN A 234 15.46 2.86 14.05
N LEU A 235 14.28 2.24 14.18
CA LEU A 235 13.04 2.81 13.63
C LEU A 235 12.67 4.11 14.34
N ASP A 236 12.60 4.09 15.68
CA ASP A 236 12.12 5.24 16.45
C ASP A 236 13.12 6.42 16.35
N SER A 237 14.43 6.13 16.29
CA SER A 237 15.45 7.16 16.06
C SER A 237 15.38 7.75 14.65
N LEU A 238 15.13 6.93 13.63
CA LEU A 238 14.99 7.41 12.25
C LEU A 238 13.75 8.30 12.08
N LEU A 239 12.61 7.91 12.66
CA LEU A 239 11.38 8.70 12.64
C LEU A 239 11.55 10.06 13.34
N LEU A 240 12.39 10.14 14.36
CA LEU A 240 12.65 11.39 15.08
C LEU A 240 13.72 12.29 14.44
N SER A 241 14.68 11.70 13.73
CA SER A 241 15.88 12.43 13.24
C SER A 241 15.88 12.73 11.75
N SER A 242 15.04 12.04 10.96
CA SER A 242 14.96 12.28 9.53
C SER A 242 14.36 13.67 9.26
N PRO A 243 15.00 14.49 8.40
CA PRO A 243 14.44 15.80 8.01
C PRO A 243 13.30 15.70 7.00
N TYR A 244 12.94 14.49 6.54
CA TYR A 244 11.94 14.26 5.50
C TYR A 244 10.77 13.38 5.96
N LEU A 245 10.80 12.84 7.19
CA LEU A 245 9.73 11.97 7.68
C LEU A 245 8.89 12.74 8.69
N GLU A 246 7.60 12.86 8.39
CA GLU A 246 6.65 13.59 9.22
C GLU A 246 5.53 12.66 9.68
N HIS A 247 5.10 12.79 10.93
CA HIS A 247 3.94 12.06 11.43
C HIS A 247 2.66 12.66 10.85
N ARG A 248 1.82 11.81 10.27
CA ARG A 248 0.51 12.17 9.74
C ARG A 248 -0.56 11.98 10.81
N GLU A 249 -1.49 12.92 10.87
CA GLU A 249 -2.68 12.80 11.71
C GLU A 249 -3.68 11.77 11.15
N VAL A 250 -4.27 10.98 12.03
CA VAL A 250 -5.36 10.05 11.73
C VAL A 250 -6.58 10.49 12.53
N TYR A 251 -7.75 10.44 11.92
CA TYR A 251 -8.99 10.79 12.60
C TYR A 251 -9.22 9.85 13.80
N GLN A 252 -9.60 10.40 14.95
CA GLN A 252 -9.98 9.61 16.12
C GLN A 252 -11.50 9.58 16.18
N ARG A 253 -12.09 8.38 16.11
CA ARG A 253 -13.53 8.18 16.28
C ARG A 253 -13.89 8.44 17.74
N ASP A 254 -14.93 9.25 17.95
CA ASP A 254 -15.56 9.45 19.26
C ASP A 254 -16.29 8.20 19.77
#